data_AF-Q0V205-F1
#
_entry.id   AF-Q0V205-F1
#
_cell.length_a   1.000
_cell.length_b   1.000
_cell.length_c   1.000
_cell.angle_alpha   90.00
_cell.angle_beta   90.00
_cell.angle_gamma   90.00
#
_symmetry.space_group_name_H-M   'P 1'
#
loop_
_entity.id
_entity.type
_entity.pdbx_description
1 polymer ?
#
loop_
_entity_poly.entity_id
_entity_poly.type
_entity_poly.pdbx_seq_one_letter_code
_entity_poly.pdbx_strand_id
1 'polypeptide(L)'
;MSRLKPKNLKAYTTYYYQFAVCDSDNTSPVGRTKTTPNADDDVTEVGLAVYSCANFPFGFFNAYGNSDSVDYVVHLGDYIYEYKNGYYGWGDSIGRIPLPNHEIFSLYDYRKRLATYRTDLDLVASHQEFPWIDNTYRDGAAELNNTEDSFLKDGGISVDQRKMNAVRAYFEWMPIRQVDMDDNLRVWRSFQIGKLIDQGRPRGSRRFGRSEYLLSTGRPSPSYDIANDAGRSLMGSRQENWMYRTLSESAKRGATWRVVGSQIVFSHIDREAVDQNGHGINVDAWDGYQSNKNRTLNHLYSNNINNNIFLAGDSHASWVSDLVWLDEKDYDPETGAGSIGVEFAGTAVSSPCPYGENITLAKANNYSHLIESTNAELHWQDLYYRGYYELHFTKDKVEANFFGTPKTREKHGWEIPIANFTVLNGENKLQRPVGGGVVESGSLKYGKMVPTNLTVDTTNGTWFEW
;
A
#
# COMPACT_ATOMS: atom_id res chain seq x y z
N MET A 1 5.58 23.82 -11.33
CA MET A 1 4.44 22.92 -11.09
C MET A 1 3.33 23.75 -10.48
N SER A 2 2.14 23.74 -11.09
CA SER A 2 1.02 24.60 -10.70
C SER A 2 -0.03 23.74 -9.98
N ARG A 3 -0.59 24.24 -8.88
CA ARG A 3 -1.69 23.58 -8.16
C ARG A 3 -2.92 24.46 -8.19
N LEU A 4 -4.01 23.91 -8.72
CA LEU A 4 -5.31 24.58 -8.77
C LEU A 4 -6.33 23.81 -7.93
N LYS A 5 -7.17 24.56 -7.21
CA LYS A 5 -8.28 24.01 -6.44
C LYS A 5 -9.59 24.49 -7.08
N PRO A 6 -10.14 23.74 -8.04
CA PRO A 6 -11.50 24.00 -8.48
C PRO A 6 -12.45 23.84 -7.29
N LYS A 7 -13.39 24.77 -7.17
CA LYS A 7 -14.44 24.79 -6.13
C LYS A 7 -15.81 24.65 -6.80
N ASN A 8 -16.82 24.28 -6.03
CA ASN A 8 -18.22 24.19 -6.48
C ASN A 8 -18.45 23.20 -7.64
N LEU A 9 -17.73 22.08 -7.62
CA LEU A 9 -17.97 20.96 -8.53
C LEU A 9 -19.16 20.13 -8.03
N LYS A 10 -19.90 19.51 -8.96
CA LYS A 10 -20.95 18.54 -8.60
C LYS A 10 -20.30 17.29 -7.99
N ALA A 11 -20.96 16.73 -6.98
CA ALA A 11 -20.52 15.49 -6.34
C ALA A 11 -20.62 14.30 -7.31
N TYR A 12 -19.78 13.28 -7.10
CA TYR A 12 -19.78 12.02 -7.87
C TYR A 12 -19.85 12.20 -9.40
N THR A 13 -19.11 13.18 -9.92
CA THR A 13 -19.15 13.57 -11.33
C THR A 13 -17.75 13.54 -11.94
N THR A 14 -17.65 12.98 -13.14
CA THR A 14 -16.41 12.98 -13.94
C THR A 14 -16.22 14.34 -14.61
N TYR A 15 -15.04 14.91 -14.45
CA TYR A 15 -14.59 16.15 -15.08
C TYR A 15 -13.32 15.91 -15.88
N TYR A 16 -13.16 16.70 -16.94
CA TYR A 16 -11.92 16.77 -17.71
C TYR A 16 -11.25 18.11 -17.46
N TYR A 17 -9.92 18.12 -17.44
CA TYR A 17 -9.13 19.32 -17.20
C TYR A 17 -7.90 19.35 -18.11
N GLN A 18 -7.47 20.56 -18.46
CA GLN A 18 -6.26 20.80 -19.24
C GLN A 18 -5.61 22.08 -18.73
N PHE A 19 -4.28 22.11 -18.70
CA PHE A 19 -3.52 23.30 -18.36
C PHE A 19 -2.95 23.92 -19.63
N ALA A 20 -3.03 25.25 -19.74
CA ALA A 20 -2.36 26.03 -20.76
C ALA A 20 -1.41 27.02 -20.08
N VAL A 21 -0.23 27.23 -20.65
CA VAL A 21 0.68 28.27 -20.19
C VAL A 21 0.25 29.59 -20.83
N CYS A 22 -0.04 30.60 -20.01
CA CYS A 22 -0.40 31.93 -20.47
C CYS A 22 0.63 32.44 -21.50
N ASP A 23 0.13 33.10 -22.54
CA ASP A 23 0.95 33.69 -23.62
C ASP A 23 1.79 32.65 -24.39
N SER A 24 1.32 31.40 -24.51
CA SER A 24 1.92 30.37 -25.35
C SER A 24 0.89 29.39 -25.89
N ASP A 25 1.22 28.69 -26.98
CA ASP A 25 0.42 27.58 -27.53
C ASP A 25 0.65 26.25 -26.79
N ASN A 26 1.46 26.25 -25.72
CA ASN A 26 1.79 25.05 -24.97
C ASN A 26 0.63 24.65 -24.05
N THR A 27 0.05 23.48 -24.33
CA THR A 27 -1.01 22.86 -23.54
C THR A 27 -0.56 21.51 -22.98
N SER A 28 -1.07 21.15 -21.81
CA SER A 28 -0.90 19.80 -21.24
C SER A 28 -1.79 18.80 -21.96
N PRO A 29 -1.54 17.48 -21.81
CA PRO A 29 -2.55 16.48 -22.09
C PRO A 29 -3.85 16.74 -21.31
N VAL A 30 -4.98 16.28 -21.83
CA VAL A 30 -6.29 16.37 -21.18
C VAL A 30 -6.37 15.29 -20.10
N GLY A 31 -6.45 15.70 -18.83
CA GLY A 31 -6.68 14.82 -17.71
C GLY A 31 -8.17 14.60 -17.44
N ARG A 32 -8.48 13.51 -16.76
CA ARG A 32 -9.78 13.13 -16.23
C ARG A 32 -9.68 13.05 -14.70
N THR A 33 -10.75 13.41 -14.02
CA THR A 33 -10.88 13.26 -12.57
C THR A 33 -12.34 12.99 -12.21
N LYS A 34 -12.59 12.34 -11.08
CA LYS A 34 -13.94 12.10 -10.54
C LYS A 34 -14.02 12.71 -9.15
N THR A 35 -15.05 13.52 -8.90
CA THR A 35 -15.29 14.08 -7.56
C THR A 35 -15.86 13.01 -6.64
N THR A 36 -15.52 13.08 -5.35
CA THR A 36 -16.15 12.21 -4.35
C THR A 36 -17.64 12.55 -4.21
N PRO A 37 -18.50 11.56 -3.89
CA PRO A 37 -19.85 11.82 -3.41
C PRO A 37 -19.81 12.66 -2.11
N ASN A 38 -20.92 13.28 -1.74
CA ASN A 38 -21.05 13.89 -0.41
C ASN A 38 -21.15 12.79 0.65
N ALA A 39 -20.86 13.13 1.92
CA ALA A 39 -20.80 12.14 3.00
C ALA A 39 -22.12 11.38 3.21
N ASP A 40 -23.27 11.98 2.92
CA ASP A 40 -24.59 11.36 3.14
C ASP A 40 -25.24 10.80 1.86
N ASP A 41 -24.56 10.93 0.71
CA ASP A 41 -25.07 10.43 -0.56
C ASP A 41 -25.14 8.91 -0.55
N ASP A 42 -26.18 8.39 -1.18
CA ASP A 42 -26.37 6.97 -1.40
C ASP A 42 -25.72 6.54 -2.72
N VAL A 43 -24.55 5.90 -2.63
CA VAL A 43 -23.76 5.47 -3.78
C VAL A 43 -23.88 3.97 -3.94
N THR A 44 -24.13 3.53 -5.17
CA THR A 44 -24.32 2.11 -5.49
C THR A 44 -23.02 1.33 -5.48
N GLU A 45 -21.96 1.91 -6.05
CA GLU A 45 -20.69 1.22 -6.26
C GLU A 45 -19.51 2.19 -6.27
N VAL A 46 -18.37 1.77 -5.71
CA VAL A 46 -17.11 2.50 -5.78
C VAL A 46 -15.97 1.51 -6.00
N GLY A 47 -15.19 1.71 -7.07
CA GLY A 47 -13.98 0.95 -7.36
C GLY A 47 -12.71 1.66 -6.91
N LEU A 48 -11.78 0.94 -6.26
CA LEU A 48 -10.46 1.42 -5.87
C LEU A 48 -9.37 0.52 -6.45
N ALA A 49 -8.40 1.06 -7.20
CA ALA A 49 -7.17 0.33 -7.52
C ALA A 49 -6.10 0.64 -6.48
N VAL A 50 -5.41 -0.38 -6.00
CA VAL A 50 -4.42 -0.25 -4.93
C VAL A 50 -3.03 -0.67 -5.39
N TYR A 51 -2.06 0.22 -5.21
CA TYR A 51 -0.67 0.03 -5.63
C TYR A 51 0.32 0.32 -4.52
N SER A 52 1.50 -0.29 -4.58
CA SER A 52 2.64 0.04 -3.73
C SER A 52 3.97 -0.34 -4.38
N CYS A 53 5.07 0.20 -3.85
CA CYS A 53 6.43 -0.26 -4.13
C CYS A 53 6.80 -0.31 -5.61
N ALA A 54 6.91 0.87 -6.23
CA ALA A 54 7.21 1.02 -7.65
C ALA A 54 8.69 1.34 -7.90
N ASN A 55 9.60 0.38 -7.74
CA ASN A 55 11.04 0.63 -7.94
C ASN A 55 11.40 0.67 -9.45
N PHE A 56 11.86 1.85 -9.89
CA PHE A 56 12.13 2.17 -11.29
C PHE A 56 13.20 1.27 -11.97
N PRO A 57 14.40 1.05 -11.39
CA PRO A 57 15.39 0.15 -11.99
C PRO A 57 15.03 -1.34 -12.03
N PHE A 58 14.01 -1.82 -11.29
CA PHE A 58 13.61 -3.24 -11.36
C PHE A 58 12.70 -3.58 -12.53
N GLY A 59 11.96 -2.61 -13.08
CA GLY A 59 11.05 -2.89 -14.17
C GLY A 59 10.20 -1.71 -14.65
N PHE A 60 9.43 -1.96 -15.71
CA PHE A 60 8.38 -1.09 -16.21
C PHE A 60 7.15 -1.16 -15.30
N PHE A 61 6.41 -0.06 -15.21
CA PHE A 61 5.24 0.02 -14.35
C PHE A 61 3.96 -0.45 -15.06
N ASN A 62 4.02 -1.63 -15.70
CA ASN A 62 2.93 -2.22 -16.48
C ASN A 62 1.61 -2.23 -15.70
N ALA A 63 1.64 -2.51 -14.39
CA ALA A 63 0.47 -2.53 -13.52
C ALA A 63 -0.36 -1.22 -13.52
N TYR A 64 0.27 -0.06 -13.71
CA TYR A 64 -0.47 1.21 -13.77
C TYR A 64 -1.27 1.38 -15.05
N GLY A 65 -0.88 0.71 -16.14
CA GLY A 65 -1.53 0.82 -17.44
C GLY A 65 -2.76 -0.07 -17.61
N ASN A 66 -3.01 -0.98 -16.68
CA ASN A 66 -4.03 -2.03 -16.83
C ASN A 66 -5.36 -1.75 -16.10
N SER A 67 -5.40 -0.83 -15.14
CA SER A 67 -6.64 -0.57 -14.38
C SER A 67 -7.52 0.42 -15.12
N ASP A 68 -8.66 -0.05 -15.64
CA ASP A 68 -9.65 0.75 -16.36
C ASP A 68 -11.03 0.80 -15.67
N SER A 69 -11.27 -0.09 -14.71
CA SER A 69 -12.59 -0.35 -14.12
C SER A 69 -12.87 0.41 -12.80
N VAL A 70 -11.94 1.27 -12.35
CA VAL A 70 -11.98 1.89 -11.02
C VAL A 70 -12.33 3.38 -11.03
N ASP A 71 -12.71 3.91 -9.87
CA ASP A 71 -13.00 5.33 -9.67
C ASP A 71 -11.82 6.12 -9.12
N TYR A 72 -11.06 5.52 -8.19
CA TYR A 72 -9.95 6.17 -7.50
C TYR A 72 -8.75 5.22 -7.42
N VAL A 73 -7.56 5.82 -7.42
CA VAL A 73 -6.31 5.10 -7.22
C VAL A 73 -5.79 5.36 -5.81
N VAL A 74 -5.29 4.32 -5.15
CA VAL A 74 -4.88 4.32 -3.75
C VAL A 74 -3.44 3.82 -3.72
N HIS A 75 -2.46 4.73 -3.57
CA HIS A 75 -1.05 4.34 -3.48
C HIS A 75 -0.62 4.27 -2.01
N LEU A 76 -0.09 3.13 -1.57
CA LEU A 76 0.13 2.83 -0.14
C LEU A 76 1.55 3.07 0.36
N GLY A 77 2.53 3.32 -0.51
CA GLY A 77 3.91 3.44 -0.05
C GLY A 77 4.91 3.29 -1.17
N ASP A 78 6.10 3.88 -0.99
CA ASP A 78 7.26 3.63 -1.84
C ASP A 78 7.01 3.92 -3.32
N TYR A 79 6.47 5.12 -3.57
CA TYR A 79 6.31 5.68 -4.91
C TYR A 79 7.65 5.91 -5.59
N ILE A 80 8.66 6.31 -4.79
CA ILE A 80 10.05 6.40 -5.22
C ILE A 80 10.95 5.61 -4.28
N TYR A 81 12.11 5.19 -4.79
CA TYR A 81 13.25 4.75 -4.00
C TYR A 81 14.37 5.77 -4.10
N GLU A 82 15.17 5.89 -3.04
CA GLU A 82 16.24 6.88 -2.85
C GLU A 82 17.58 6.47 -3.47
N TYR A 83 17.77 5.18 -3.75
CA TYR A 83 19.06 4.59 -4.04
C TYR A 83 19.61 4.94 -5.43
N LYS A 84 20.92 4.75 -5.59
CA LYS A 84 21.57 4.76 -6.90
C LYS A 84 21.30 3.45 -7.66
N ASN A 85 21.48 3.48 -8.98
CA ASN A 85 21.46 2.27 -9.78
C ASN A 85 22.56 1.29 -9.35
N GLY A 86 22.25 0.00 -9.35
CA GLY A 86 23.15 -1.06 -8.93
C GLY A 86 23.33 -1.23 -7.42
N TYR A 87 22.61 -0.44 -6.60
CA TYR A 87 22.51 -0.67 -5.16
C TYR A 87 21.26 -1.49 -4.82
N TYR A 88 20.08 -1.01 -5.24
CA TYR A 88 18.81 -1.70 -5.06
C TYR A 88 18.02 -1.67 -6.37
N GLY A 89 18.46 -2.51 -7.32
CA GLY A 89 17.94 -2.63 -8.69
C GLY A 89 19.00 -2.32 -9.75
N TRP A 90 18.95 -3.04 -10.88
CA TRP A 90 19.87 -2.91 -12.02
C TRP A 90 19.11 -2.60 -13.31
N GLY A 91 18.96 -1.31 -13.59
CA GLY A 91 18.16 -0.79 -14.69
C GLY A 91 18.91 -0.61 -16.02
N ASP A 92 20.23 -0.82 -16.07
CA ASP A 92 21.07 -0.50 -17.25
C ASP A 92 20.59 -1.19 -18.52
N SER A 93 20.26 -2.49 -18.44
CA SER A 93 19.85 -3.29 -19.59
C SER A 93 18.46 -2.93 -20.14
N ILE A 94 17.66 -2.19 -19.38
CA ILE A 94 16.29 -1.78 -19.75
C ILE A 94 16.16 -0.25 -19.83
N GLY A 95 17.27 0.49 -19.80
CA GLY A 95 17.29 1.95 -19.87
C GLY A 95 16.61 2.64 -18.68
N ARG A 96 16.49 1.96 -17.54
CA ARG A 96 15.77 2.44 -16.35
C ARG A 96 16.71 2.89 -15.23
N ILE A 97 17.63 3.79 -15.55
CA ILE A 97 18.57 4.33 -14.59
C ILE A 97 17.92 5.50 -13.83
N PRO A 98 17.74 5.43 -12.49
CA PRO A 98 17.20 6.54 -11.71
C PRO A 98 18.13 7.75 -11.74
N LEU A 99 17.59 8.96 -11.94
CA LEU A 99 18.34 10.20 -11.84
C LEU A 99 18.01 10.96 -10.54
N PRO A 100 18.97 11.64 -9.92
CA PRO A 100 20.39 11.51 -10.22
C PRO A 100 20.88 10.11 -9.81
N ASN A 101 21.94 9.60 -10.45
CA ASN A 101 22.43 8.24 -10.23
C ASN A 101 23.35 8.16 -8.98
N HIS A 102 22.83 8.62 -7.86
CA HIS A 102 23.41 8.53 -6.53
C HIS A 102 22.27 8.43 -5.50
N GLU A 103 22.59 8.22 -4.23
CA GLU A 103 21.57 8.27 -3.19
C GLU A 103 21.09 9.71 -2.97
N ILE A 104 19.78 9.94 -2.92
CA ILE A 104 19.22 11.30 -2.88
C ILE A 104 19.17 11.89 -1.46
N PHE A 105 19.64 13.14 -1.29
CA PHE A 105 19.64 13.85 -0.01
C PHE A 105 19.09 15.29 -0.11
N SER A 106 19.47 16.01 -1.18
CA SER A 106 19.07 17.39 -1.38
C SER A 106 17.67 17.51 -1.97
N LEU A 107 17.06 18.70 -1.84
CA LEU A 107 15.77 18.99 -2.48
C LEU A 107 15.82 18.81 -4.00
N TYR A 108 16.95 19.15 -4.64
CA TYR A 108 17.14 18.95 -6.07
C TYR A 108 17.15 17.46 -6.43
N ASP A 109 17.82 16.63 -5.63
CA ASP A 109 17.88 15.19 -5.86
C ASP A 109 16.48 14.56 -5.80
N TYR A 110 15.68 14.89 -4.78
CA TYR A 110 14.31 14.41 -4.67
C TYR A 110 13.43 14.85 -5.85
N ARG A 111 13.51 16.11 -6.26
CA ARG A 111 12.77 16.61 -7.45
C ARG A 111 13.17 15.88 -8.71
N LYS A 112 14.47 15.66 -8.92
CA LYS A 112 14.98 14.98 -10.10
C LYS A 112 14.60 13.49 -10.09
N ARG A 113 14.58 12.85 -8.91
CA ARG A 113 14.10 11.47 -8.75
C ARG A 113 12.63 11.32 -9.09
N LEU A 114 11.77 12.17 -8.55
CA LEU A 114 10.34 12.19 -8.88
C LEU A 114 10.14 12.44 -10.37
N ALA A 115 10.92 13.36 -10.97
CA ALA A 115 10.89 13.59 -12.41
C ALA A 115 11.24 12.34 -13.21
N THR A 116 12.26 11.57 -12.81
CA THR A 116 12.62 10.31 -13.46
C THR A 116 11.50 9.28 -13.37
N TYR A 117 10.88 9.12 -12.21
CA TYR A 117 9.80 8.13 -12.08
C TYR A 117 8.60 8.52 -12.96
N ARG A 118 8.31 9.82 -13.06
CA ARG A 118 7.28 10.41 -13.94
C ARG A 118 7.61 10.37 -15.44
N THR A 119 8.74 9.80 -15.87
CA THR A 119 8.96 9.51 -17.30
C THR A 119 8.33 8.19 -17.73
N ASP A 120 7.85 7.37 -16.79
CA ASP A 120 7.11 6.17 -17.12
C ASP A 120 5.73 6.50 -17.68
N LEU A 121 5.44 6.02 -18.90
CA LEU A 121 4.21 6.37 -19.60
C LEU A 121 2.97 5.77 -18.95
N ASP A 122 3.06 4.61 -18.33
CA ASP A 122 1.90 3.93 -17.73
C ASP A 122 1.54 4.60 -16.40
N LEU A 123 2.55 5.05 -15.65
CA LEU A 123 2.35 5.94 -14.49
C LEU A 123 1.75 7.29 -14.89
N VAL A 124 2.19 7.88 -16.01
CA VAL A 124 1.64 9.15 -16.51
C VAL A 124 0.18 8.96 -16.92
N ALA A 125 -0.14 7.89 -17.66
CA ALA A 125 -1.49 7.57 -18.08
C ALA A 125 -2.43 7.40 -16.86
N SER A 126 -2.04 6.60 -15.87
CA SER A 126 -2.85 6.40 -14.66
C SER A 126 -3.09 7.69 -13.88
N HIS A 127 -2.09 8.58 -13.79
CA HIS A 127 -2.29 9.91 -13.18
C HIS A 127 -3.12 10.88 -14.01
N GLN A 128 -3.15 10.68 -15.32
CA GLN A 128 -3.98 11.48 -16.23
C GLN A 128 -5.44 11.04 -16.14
N GLU A 129 -5.72 9.75 -15.93
CA GLU A 129 -7.07 9.19 -16.00
C GLU A 129 -7.82 9.16 -14.66
N PHE A 130 -7.09 8.99 -13.54
CA PHE A 130 -7.70 8.76 -12.24
C PHE A 130 -7.27 9.80 -11.19
N PRO A 131 -8.16 10.14 -10.23
CA PRO A 131 -7.77 10.81 -9.00
C PRO A 131 -6.97 9.87 -8.08
N TRP A 132 -5.76 10.29 -7.71
CA TRP A 132 -4.88 9.53 -6.82
C TRP A 132 -5.00 9.98 -5.36
N ILE A 133 -5.19 9.01 -4.48
CA ILE A 133 -5.12 9.12 -3.04
C ILE A 133 -3.77 8.56 -2.61
N ASP A 134 -2.80 9.45 -2.40
CA ASP A 134 -1.45 9.12 -1.94
C ASP A 134 -1.07 10.00 -0.73
N ASN A 135 -0.47 9.40 0.29
CA ASN A 135 -0.20 10.04 1.59
C ASN A 135 1.18 9.69 2.16
N THR A 136 2.09 9.12 1.35
CA THR A 136 3.34 8.54 1.85
C THR A 136 4.54 9.13 1.12
N TYR A 137 5.19 10.12 1.71
CA TYR A 137 6.48 10.60 1.21
C TYR A 137 7.61 9.66 1.65
N ARG A 138 8.56 9.41 0.74
CA ARG A 138 9.77 8.63 1.00
C ARG A 138 10.90 9.60 1.39
N ASP A 139 11.40 9.49 2.61
CA ASP A 139 12.49 10.33 3.15
C ASP A 139 13.74 9.52 3.54
N GLY A 140 13.82 8.27 3.06
CA GLY A 140 14.95 7.34 3.21
C GLY A 140 14.59 6.06 3.98
N ALA A 141 15.58 5.18 4.17
CA ALA A 141 15.43 3.90 4.83
C ALA A 141 15.32 4.02 6.37
N ALA A 142 14.86 2.92 7.01
CA ALA A 142 14.77 2.79 8.46
C ALA A 142 16.12 2.94 9.18
N GLU A 143 17.23 2.76 8.47
CA GLU A 143 18.60 2.76 8.98
C GLU A 143 19.21 4.15 9.18
N LEU A 144 18.50 5.22 8.78
CA LEU A 144 19.02 6.58 8.92
C LEU A 144 19.11 7.00 10.39
N ASN A 145 20.30 7.38 10.82
CA ASN A 145 20.60 7.92 12.16
C ASN A 145 21.16 9.35 12.06
N ASN A 146 21.16 10.08 13.17
CA ASN A 146 21.69 11.45 13.27
C ASN A 146 23.05 11.44 13.98
N THR A 147 24.00 10.60 13.56
CA THR A 147 25.37 10.60 14.11
C THR A 147 26.28 11.54 13.32
N GLU A 148 27.38 11.99 13.92
CA GLU A 148 28.38 12.80 13.21
C GLU A 148 28.92 12.08 11.97
N ASP A 149 29.18 10.77 12.09
CA ASP A 149 29.61 9.94 10.96
C ASP A 149 28.59 9.90 9.82
N SER A 150 27.29 9.78 10.15
CA SER A 150 26.21 9.81 9.13
C SER A 150 26.14 11.17 8.44
N PHE A 151 26.29 12.26 9.20
CA PHE A 151 26.26 13.61 8.65
C PHE A 151 27.42 13.87 7.69
N LEU A 152 28.63 13.41 8.02
CA LEU A 152 29.79 13.52 7.15
C LEU A 152 29.64 12.69 5.87
N LYS A 153 29.13 11.46 5.99
CA LYS A 153 28.88 10.56 4.86
C LYS A 153 27.80 11.09 3.91
N ASP A 154 26.78 11.73 4.46
CA ASP A 154 25.61 12.23 3.73
C ASP A 154 25.82 13.64 3.14
N GLY A 155 27.08 14.09 3.07
CA GLY A 155 27.45 15.37 2.46
C GLY A 155 27.07 16.60 3.30
N GLY A 156 26.97 16.44 4.61
CA GLY A 156 26.62 17.52 5.54
C GLY A 156 25.12 17.83 5.60
N ILE A 157 24.27 16.86 5.29
CA ILE A 157 22.81 16.98 5.41
C ILE A 157 22.34 16.08 6.56
N SER A 158 21.71 16.68 7.58
CA SER A 158 21.11 15.91 8.67
C SER A 158 19.88 15.13 8.19
N VAL A 159 19.50 14.06 8.90
CA VAL A 159 18.28 13.30 8.56
C VAL A 159 17.06 14.22 8.60
N ASP A 160 16.98 15.15 9.55
CA ASP A 160 15.85 16.08 9.63
C ASP A 160 15.79 17.05 8.43
N GLN A 161 16.94 17.50 7.92
CA GLN A 161 16.96 18.30 6.70
C GLN A 161 16.58 17.47 5.48
N ARG A 162 17.05 16.22 5.38
CA ARG A 162 16.65 15.26 4.32
C ARG A 162 15.13 15.03 4.33
N LYS A 163 14.53 14.86 5.51
CA LYS A 163 13.07 14.76 5.70
C LYS A 163 12.34 15.95 5.12
N MET A 164 12.76 17.17 5.49
CA MET A 164 12.12 18.39 5.01
C MET A 164 12.24 18.55 3.49
N ASN A 165 13.39 18.16 2.92
CA ASN A 165 13.58 18.13 1.47
C ASN A 165 12.62 17.14 0.78
N ALA A 166 12.51 15.93 1.31
CA ALA A 166 11.62 14.88 0.81
C ALA A 166 10.15 15.29 0.86
N VAL A 167 9.70 15.80 2.02
CA VAL A 167 8.34 16.31 2.23
C VAL A 167 8.02 17.39 1.20
N ARG A 168 8.91 18.38 1.08
CA ARG A 168 8.70 19.49 0.15
C ARG A 168 8.61 19.02 -1.30
N ALA A 169 9.55 18.19 -1.75
CA ALA A 169 9.52 17.66 -3.11
C ALA A 169 8.26 16.82 -3.35
N TYR A 170 7.87 15.98 -2.40
CA TYR A 170 6.69 15.16 -2.52
C TYR A 170 5.40 15.99 -2.61
N PHE A 171 5.26 17.02 -1.78
CA PHE A 171 4.14 17.96 -1.92
C PHE A 171 4.19 18.67 -3.28
N GLU A 172 5.36 19.06 -3.78
CA GLU A 172 5.47 19.73 -5.09
C GLU A 172 5.00 18.84 -6.25
N TRP A 173 5.29 17.53 -6.21
CA TRP A 173 5.04 16.59 -7.30
C TRP A 173 3.74 15.78 -7.20
N MET A 174 3.16 15.63 -6.01
CA MET A 174 1.92 14.87 -5.83
C MET A 174 0.68 15.77 -5.78
N PRO A 175 -0.50 15.27 -6.22
CA PRO A 175 -1.77 15.99 -6.18
C PRO A 175 -2.35 16.04 -4.75
N ILE A 176 -1.54 16.46 -3.78
CA ILE A 176 -1.85 16.46 -2.36
C ILE A 176 -2.10 17.88 -1.87
N ARG A 177 -3.11 18.01 -1.00
CA ARG A 177 -3.42 19.25 -0.26
C ARG A 177 -2.73 19.21 1.10
N GLN A 178 -2.26 20.37 1.56
CA GLN A 178 -1.91 20.52 2.97
C GLN A 178 -3.18 20.40 3.80
N VAL A 179 -3.13 19.58 4.85
CA VAL A 179 -4.27 19.32 5.74
C VAL A 179 -4.46 20.49 6.71
N ASP A 180 -3.36 21.08 7.15
CA ASP A 180 -3.30 22.21 8.05
C ASP A 180 -2.10 23.09 7.65
N MET A 181 -2.29 24.41 7.65
CA MET A 181 -1.23 25.36 7.30
C MET A 181 -0.15 25.42 8.38
N ASP A 182 -0.52 25.09 9.63
CA ASP A 182 0.38 25.13 10.79
C ASP A 182 1.02 23.76 11.08
N ASP A 183 0.62 22.70 10.37
CA ASP A 183 1.15 21.33 10.49
C ASP A 183 1.63 20.80 9.14
N ASN A 184 2.77 21.33 8.69
CA ASN A 184 3.39 21.01 7.39
C ASN A 184 3.77 19.52 7.21
N LEU A 185 3.77 18.72 8.28
CA LEU A 185 4.11 17.30 8.25
C LEU A 185 2.88 16.37 8.31
N ARG A 186 1.69 16.92 8.56
CA ARG A 186 0.45 16.15 8.60
C ARG A 186 0.01 15.72 7.20
N VAL A 187 0.11 14.42 6.96
CA VAL A 187 -0.32 13.77 5.72
C VAL A 187 -1.51 12.82 5.91
N TRP A 188 -1.77 12.36 7.14
CA TRP A 188 -2.92 11.50 7.45
C TRP A 188 -4.23 12.30 7.38
N ARG A 189 -5.23 11.66 6.79
CA ARG A 189 -6.53 12.28 6.48
C ARG A 189 -7.59 11.20 6.33
N SER A 190 -8.85 11.60 6.41
CA SER A 190 -10.00 10.76 6.14
C SER A 190 -10.80 11.31 4.96
N PHE A 191 -11.38 10.42 4.19
CA PHE A 191 -12.33 10.72 3.12
C PHE A 191 -13.62 9.96 3.38
N GLN A 192 -14.74 10.66 3.25
CA GLN A 192 -16.07 10.07 3.37
C GLN A 192 -16.63 9.96 1.96
N ILE A 193 -16.67 8.75 1.42
CA ILE A 193 -17.16 8.47 0.07
C ILE A 193 -18.58 7.94 0.25
N GLY A 194 -19.52 8.87 0.41
CA GLY A 194 -20.91 8.54 0.68
C GLY A 194 -21.09 7.92 2.06
N LYS A 195 -22.23 7.24 2.21
CA LYS A 195 -22.46 6.30 3.31
C LYS A 195 -21.75 4.96 3.11
N LEU A 196 -21.16 4.75 1.93
CA LEU A 196 -20.62 3.45 1.55
C LEU A 196 -19.25 3.18 2.16
N ILE A 197 -18.33 4.14 2.02
CA ILE A 197 -16.95 3.99 2.50
C ILE A 197 -16.58 5.20 3.35
N ASP A 198 -16.17 4.93 4.59
CA ASP A 198 -15.28 5.84 5.32
C ASP A 198 -13.84 5.35 5.17
N GLN A 199 -13.07 6.04 4.34
CA GLN A 199 -11.66 5.76 4.17
C GLN A 199 -10.85 6.60 5.17
N GLY A 200 -10.42 5.98 6.26
CA GLY A 200 -9.43 6.55 7.17
C GLY A 200 -8.04 6.10 6.72
N ARG A 201 -7.16 7.02 6.32
CA ARG A 201 -5.75 6.67 6.08
C ARG A 201 -4.89 7.16 7.23
N PRO A 202 -4.59 6.32 8.24
CA PRO A 202 -3.44 6.57 9.09
C PRO A 202 -2.19 6.68 8.21
N ARG A 203 -1.27 7.56 8.60
CA ARG A 203 0.08 7.55 8.06
C ARG A 203 0.84 6.38 8.69
N GLY A 204 1.49 5.56 7.89
CA GLY A 204 2.42 4.55 8.37
C GLY A 204 3.62 5.14 9.11
N SER A 205 3.74 4.65 10.34
CA SER A 205 4.89 3.98 10.96
C SER A 205 6.25 4.65 11.01
N ARG A 206 6.64 5.54 10.08
CA ARG A 206 8.07 5.85 9.98
C ARG A 206 8.56 6.92 10.97
N ARG A 207 7.83 8.00 11.32
CA ARG A 207 8.47 9.12 12.08
C ARG A 207 7.65 10.01 13.04
N PHE A 208 6.31 10.02 13.03
CA PHE A 208 5.56 10.71 14.09
C PHE A 208 5.30 9.71 15.22
N GLY A 209 6.22 9.61 16.17
CA GLY A 209 6.01 8.81 17.39
C GLY A 209 6.44 7.34 17.34
N ARG A 210 7.21 6.90 16.33
CA ARG A 210 8.16 5.79 16.58
C ARG A 210 9.02 6.25 17.76
N SER A 211 8.78 5.71 18.94
CA SER A 211 9.76 5.71 20.02
C SER A 211 11.07 5.29 19.35
N GLU A 212 12.06 6.18 19.41
CA GLU A 212 13.28 6.18 18.61
C GLU A 212 13.70 4.80 18.11
N TYR A 213 14.10 4.69 16.84
CA TYR A 213 15.03 3.64 16.48
C TYR A 213 16.23 3.80 17.41
N LEU A 214 16.31 2.94 18.43
CA LEU A 214 17.42 2.85 19.37
C LEU A 214 18.67 2.26 18.68
N LEU A 215 18.98 2.72 17.46
CA LEU A 215 20.32 2.59 16.88
C LEU A 215 21.32 3.51 17.60
N SER A 216 20.85 4.47 18.41
CA SER A 216 21.68 5.30 19.30
C SER A 216 22.39 4.50 20.40
N THR A 217 22.09 3.21 20.56
CA THR A 217 22.72 2.35 21.59
C THR A 217 23.70 1.31 21.03
N GLY A 218 23.98 1.30 19.72
CA GLY A 218 24.89 0.31 19.13
C GLY A 218 24.36 -1.13 19.24
N ARG A 219 23.05 -1.33 19.42
CA ARG A 219 22.41 -2.65 19.41
C ARG A 219 21.99 -3.04 17.99
N PRO A 220 22.30 -4.26 17.53
CA PRO A 220 21.88 -4.76 16.23
C PRO A 220 20.36 -4.98 16.23
N SER A 221 19.66 -4.32 15.31
CA SER A 221 18.20 -4.41 15.07
C SER A 221 17.31 -4.08 16.29
N PRO A 222 16.05 -3.64 16.11
CA PRO A 222 15.09 -3.65 17.20
C PRO A 222 14.99 -5.10 17.68
N SER A 223 15.50 -5.42 18.87
CA SER A 223 15.38 -6.76 19.41
C SER A 223 13.91 -7.08 19.61
N TYR A 224 13.53 -8.34 19.39
CA TYR A 224 12.19 -8.86 19.73
C TYR A 224 11.74 -8.44 21.14
N ASP A 225 12.69 -8.29 22.06
CA ASP A 225 12.47 -7.91 23.46
C ASP A 225 11.69 -6.60 23.63
N ILE A 226 11.82 -5.66 22.69
CA ILE A 226 11.13 -4.36 22.79
C ILE A 226 9.82 -4.33 22.00
N ALA A 227 9.50 -5.33 21.16
CA ALA A 227 8.28 -5.30 20.35
C ALA A 227 6.98 -5.18 21.18
N ASN A 228 7.01 -5.70 22.41
CA ASN A 228 5.94 -5.66 23.40
C ASN A 228 6.02 -4.49 24.40
N ASP A 229 6.97 -3.56 24.22
CA ASP A 229 7.08 -2.39 25.10
C ASP A 229 5.83 -1.50 24.97
N ALA A 230 5.15 -1.30 26.10
CA ALA A 230 3.90 -0.55 26.20
C ALA A 230 3.99 0.89 25.65
N GLY A 231 5.18 1.50 25.75
CA GLY A 231 5.47 2.85 25.28
C GLY A 231 5.67 2.95 23.76
N ARG A 232 5.83 1.83 23.04
CA ARG A 232 6.00 1.85 21.58
C ARG A 232 4.70 2.20 20.88
N SER A 233 4.86 2.99 19.82
CA SER A 233 3.78 3.41 18.93
C SER A 233 4.31 3.55 17.51
N LEU A 234 3.52 3.14 16.52
CA LEU A 234 3.79 3.39 15.10
C LEU A 234 3.33 4.78 14.66
N MET A 235 2.23 5.23 15.24
CA MET A 235 1.49 6.40 14.79
C MET A 235 1.73 7.62 15.70
N GLY A 236 2.21 7.41 16.92
CA GLY A 236 2.21 8.40 17.98
C GLY A 236 0.81 8.69 18.51
N SER A 237 0.76 9.22 19.73
CA SER A 237 -0.51 9.42 20.47
C SER A 237 -1.52 10.30 19.73
N ARG A 238 -1.08 11.36 19.05
CA ARG A 238 -1.97 12.29 18.32
C ARG A 238 -2.69 11.60 17.16
N GLN A 239 -1.99 10.75 16.42
CA GLN A 239 -2.57 10.06 15.27
C GLN A 239 -3.36 8.82 15.73
N GLU A 240 -2.92 8.09 16.75
CA GLU A 240 -3.70 7.02 17.39
C GLU A 240 -5.08 7.52 17.80
N ASN A 241 -5.12 8.60 18.60
CA ASN A 241 -6.37 9.18 19.09
C ASN A 241 -7.26 9.71 17.95
N TRP A 242 -6.65 10.30 16.92
CA TRP A 242 -7.39 10.74 15.74
C TRP A 242 -8.00 9.56 14.97
N MET A 243 -7.26 8.46 14.79
CA MET A 243 -7.72 7.27 14.09
C MET A 243 -8.87 6.61 14.85
N TYR A 244 -8.72 6.39 16.16
CA TYR A 244 -9.77 5.79 16.99
C TYR A 244 -11.04 6.64 17.00
N ARG A 245 -10.90 7.96 17.14
CA ARG A 245 -12.04 8.87 17.06
C ARG A 245 -12.73 8.80 15.68
N THR A 246 -11.96 8.79 14.60
CA THR A 246 -12.50 8.72 13.23
C THR A 246 -13.26 7.42 12.98
N LEU A 247 -12.73 6.28 13.45
CA LEU A 247 -13.39 4.98 13.34
C LEU A 247 -14.69 4.92 14.17
N SER A 248 -14.65 5.47 15.38
CA SER A 248 -15.83 5.59 16.24
C SER A 248 -16.91 6.51 15.64
N GLU A 249 -16.51 7.65 15.07
CA GLU A 249 -17.43 8.59 14.40
C GLU A 249 -18.03 7.97 13.14
N SER A 250 -17.22 7.28 12.34
CA SER A 250 -17.68 6.50 11.19
C SER A 250 -18.71 5.44 11.60
N ALA A 251 -18.44 4.74 12.71
CA ALA A 251 -19.36 3.75 13.22
C ALA A 251 -20.71 4.33 13.66
N LYS A 252 -20.69 5.46 14.36
CA LYS A 252 -21.89 6.18 14.77
C LYS A 252 -22.67 6.75 13.57
N ARG A 253 -21.98 7.15 12.51
CA ARG A 253 -22.58 7.66 11.28
C ARG A 253 -23.31 6.59 10.48
N GLY A 254 -22.97 5.31 10.70
CA GLY A 254 -23.57 4.19 9.97
C GLY A 254 -22.97 4.02 8.57
N ALA A 255 -21.68 4.32 8.40
CA ALA A 255 -20.99 3.95 7.16
C ALA A 255 -20.91 2.42 7.05
N THR A 256 -21.15 1.89 5.85
CA THR A 256 -21.15 0.45 5.61
C THR A 256 -19.76 -0.13 5.83
N TRP A 257 -18.75 0.43 5.16
CA TRP A 257 -17.37 -0.05 5.17
C TRP A 257 -16.41 0.98 5.77
N ARG A 258 -15.48 0.51 6.61
CA ARG A 258 -14.39 1.31 7.19
C ARG A 258 -13.08 0.85 6.57
N VAL A 259 -12.53 1.64 5.65
CA VAL A 259 -11.31 1.28 4.92
C VAL A 259 -10.12 1.97 5.57
N VAL A 260 -9.19 1.18 6.10
CA VAL A 260 -7.98 1.66 6.78
C VAL A 260 -6.77 1.41 5.89
N GLY A 261 -6.22 2.46 5.28
CA GLY A 261 -4.98 2.33 4.50
C GLY A 261 -3.73 2.50 5.36
N SER A 262 -2.90 1.46 5.42
CA SER A 262 -1.60 1.41 6.09
C SER A 262 -0.49 1.10 5.06
N GLN A 263 0.75 1.51 5.31
CA GLN A 263 1.90 1.13 4.51
C GLN A 263 2.22 -0.35 4.66
N ILE A 264 2.13 -0.83 5.90
CA ILE A 264 2.68 -2.10 6.38
C ILE A 264 1.57 -3.03 6.85
N VAL A 265 1.81 -4.33 6.70
CA VAL A 265 0.91 -5.42 7.07
C VAL A 265 0.57 -5.36 8.56
N PHE A 266 -0.72 -5.46 8.87
CA PHE A 266 -1.33 -5.37 10.19
C PHE A 266 -1.49 -6.73 10.87
N SER A 267 -1.96 -7.72 10.13
CA SER A 267 -2.17 -9.10 10.59
C SER A 267 -0.85 -9.71 11.07
N HIS A 268 -0.95 -10.71 11.96
CA HIS A 268 0.26 -11.39 12.41
C HIS A 268 0.76 -12.28 11.27
N ILE A 269 2.06 -12.21 10.99
CA ILE A 269 2.68 -13.03 9.94
C ILE A 269 3.95 -13.65 10.49
N ASP A 270 3.84 -14.89 10.95
CA ASP A 270 4.96 -15.77 11.26
C ASP A 270 5.57 -16.33 9.98
N ARG A 271 6.86 -16.09 9.80
CA ARG A 271 7.67 -16.48 8.65
C ARG A 271 8.86 -17.34 9.08
N GLU A 272 8.87 -17.84 10.31
CA GLU A 272 9.97 -18.65 10.85
C GLU A 272 10.29 -19.85 9.96
N ALA A 273 9.24 -20.48 9.39
CA ALA A 273 9.39 -21.63 8.50
C ALA A 273 10.19 -21.33 7.20
N VAL A 274 10.35 -20.06 6.82
CA VAL A 274 11.06 -19.64 5.60
C VAL A 274 12.21 -18.66 5.86
N ASP A 275 12.34 -18.12 7.08
CA ASP A 275 13.43 -17.23 7.47
C ASP A 275 14.58 -18.02 8.11
N GLN A 276 15.72 -18.05 7.42
CA GLN A 276 16.93 -18.75 7.88
C GLN A 276 17.66 -18.00 9.01
N ASN A 277 17.24 -16.77 9.34
CA ASN A 277 17.88 -15.95 10.37
C ASN A 277 17.24 -16.09 11.76
N GLY A 278 16.23 -16.96 11.93
CA GLY A 278 15.66 -17.30 13.24
C GLY A 278 14.76 -16.22 13.87
N HIS A 279 14.22 -15.31 13.05
CA HIS A 279 13.33 -14.24 13.51
C HIS A 279 12.02 -14.29 12.71
N GLY A 280 11.00 -14.98 13.23
CA GLY A 280 9.75 -15.25 12.51
C GLY A 280 8.93 -14.02 12.09
N ILE A 281 9.06 -12.86 12.73
CA ILE A 281 8.21 -11.69 12.46
C ILE A 281 8.95 -10.54 11.78
N ASN A 282 8.20 -9.69 11.08
CA ASN A 282 8.73 -8.43 10.55
C ASN A 282 8.66 -7.32 11.63
N VAL A 283 9.81 -6.97 12.22
CA VAL A 283 9.90 -5.89 13.23
C VAL A 283 9.70 -4.47 12.66
N ASP A 284 9.70 -4.31 11.33
CA ASP A 284 9.32 -3.05 10.67
C ASP A 284 7.80 -2.94 10.43
N ALA A 285 7.09 -4.08 10.45
CA ALA A 285 5.62 -4.15 10.32
C ALA A 285 4.91 -3.98 11.68
N TRP A 286 3.59 -4.16 11.71
CA TRP A 286 2.80 -4.03 12.94
C TRP A 286 3.20 -5.05 14.02
N ASP A 287 3.78 -6.18 13.61
CA ASP A 287 4.27 -7.19 14.56
C ASP A 287 5.47 -6.71 15.40
N GLY A 288 6.20 -5.68 14.95
CA GLY A 288 7.22 -5.01 15.78
C GLY A 288 6.67 -4.01 16.80
N TYR A 289 5.34 -3.83 16.85
CA TYR A 289 4.63 -2.81 17.65
C TYR A 289 3.34 -3.37 18.25
N GLN A 290 3.45 -4.54 18.87
CA GLN A 290 2.32 -5.31 19.40
C GLN A 290 1.45 -4.49 20.37
N SER A 291 2.04 -3.66 21.23
CA SER A 291 1.26 -2.81 22.13
C SER A 291 0.36 -1.81 21.38
N ASN A 292 0.82 -1.24 20.26
CA ASN A 292 -0.01 -0.35 19.44
C ASN A 292 -1.07 -1.16 18.65
N LYS A 293 -0.71 -2.34 18.13
CA LYS A 293 -1.64 -3.26 17.48
C LYS A 293 -2.77 -3.66 18.42
N ASN A 294 -2.43 -4.09 19.64
CA ASN A 294 -3.38 -4.47 20.69
C ASN A 294 -4.28 -3.31 21.11
N ARG A 295 -3.77 -2.07 21.24
CA ARG A 295 -4.62 -0.90 21.49
C ARG A 295 -5.63 -0.66 20.37
N THR A 296 -5.22 -0.87 19.12
CA THR A 296 -6.07 -0.71 17.93
C THR A 296 -7.16 -1.79 17.90
N LEU A 297 -6.77 -3.06 18.07
CA LEU A 297 -7.70 -4.19 18.15
C LEU A 297 -8.67 -4.03 19.33
N ASN A 298 -8.16 -3.66 20.50
CA ASN A 298 -8.99 -3.39 21.67
C ASN A 298 -10.05 -2.32 21.40
N HIS A 299 -9.67 -1.23 20.71
CA HIS A 299 -10.63 -0.20 20.36
C HIS A 299 -11.72 -0.72 19.42
N LEU A 300 -11.37 -1.50 18.41
CA LEU A 300 -12.31 -2.06 17.44
C LEU A 300 -13.26 -3.08 18.10
N TYR A 301 -12.71 -4.07 18.82
CA TYR A 301 -13.49 -5.10 19.51
C TYR A 301 -14.37 -4.51 20.63
N SER A 302 -13.82 -3.66 21.51
CA SER A 302 -14.58 -3.13 22.66
C SER A 302 -15.72 -2.20 22.25
N ASN A 303 -15.65 -1.59 21.06
CA ASN A 303 -16.69 -0.68 20.56
C ASN A 303 -17.57 -1.35 19.48
N ASN A 304 -17.44 -2.66 19.23
CA ASN A 304 -18.14 -3.38 18.15
C ASN A 304 -18.05 -2.65 16.79
N ILE A 305 -16.86 -2.15 16.46
CA ILE A 305 -16.61 -1.49 15.18
C ILE A 305 -16.32 -2.59 14.17
N ASN A 306 -17.28 -2.84 13.29
CA ASN A 306 -17.29 -3.93 12.31
C ASN A 306 -17.05 -3.41 10.88
N ASN A 307 -17.05 -4.30 9.89
CA ASN A 307 -16.83 -4.05 8.45
C ASN A 307 -15.54 -3.28 8.19
N ASN A 308 -14.47 -3.69 8.85
CA ASN A 308 -13.16 -3.08 8.67
C ASN A 308 -12.43 -3.75 7.50
N ILE A 309 -11.91 -2.94 6.59
CA ILE A 309 -11.08 -3.39 5.46
C ILE A 309 -9.73 -2.70 5.60
N PHE A 310 -8.69 -3.45 5.97
CA PHE A 310 -7.34 -2.93 6.11
C PHE A 310 -6.58 -3.14 4.81
N LEU A 311 -5.84 -2.12 4.38
CA LEU A 311 -5.02 -2.15 3.17
C LEU A 311 -3.55 -2.01 3.55
N ALA A 312 -2.70 -2.82 2.96
CA ALA A 312 -1.25 -2.76 3.16
C ALA A 312 -0.45 -2.98 1.86
N GLY A 313 0.82 -2.58 1.90
CA GLY A 313 1.83 -2.80 0.86
C GLY A 313 3.17 -3.17 1.50
N ASP A 314 4.26 -2.50 1.08
CA ASP A 314 5.63 -2.55 1.65
C ASP A 314 6.35 -3.90 1.47
N SER A 315 5.69 -5.02 1.76
CA SER A 315 6.25 -6.38 1.76
C SER A 315 6.63 -6.95 0.39
N HIS A 316 6.21 -6.30 -0.70
CA HIS A 316 6.36 -6.76 -2.10
C HIS A 316 5.72 -8.13 -2.38
N ALA A 317 4.70 -8.50 -1.62
CA ALA A 317 3.97 -9.75 -1.75
C ALA A 317 2.48 -9.55 -1.45
N SER A 318 1.63 -10.45 -1.94
CA SER A 318 0.20 -10.39 -1.68
C SER A 318 -0.16 -11.24 -0.47
N TRP A 319 -0.99 -10.70 0.42
CA TRP A 319 -1.46 -11.36 1.65
C TRP A 319 -2.93 -11.03 1.86
N VAL A 320 -3.73 -12.04 2.18
CA VAL A 320 -5.14 -11.88 2.47
C VAL A 320 -5.49 -12.64 3.74
N SER A 321 -5.90 -11.89 4.75
CA SER A 321 -6.13 -12.39 6.11
C SER A 321 -7.45 -11.91 6.69
N ASP A 322 -8.07 -12.71 7.55
CA ASP A 322 -9.12 -12.23 8.44
C ASP A 322 -8.48 -11.34 9.53
N LEU A 323 -9.16 -10.26 9.94
CA LEU A 323 -8.68 -9.36 10.99
C LEU A 323 -9.12 -9.87 12.37
N VAL A 324 -8.15 -10.41 13.11
CA VAL A 324 -8.39 -11.09 14.39
C VAL A 324 -7.46 -10.59 15.49
N TRP A 325 -7.88 -10.76 16.75
CA TRP A 325 -7.04 -10.55 17.91
C TRP A 325 -6.71 -11.88 18.57
N LEU A 326 -5.68 -12.54 18.03
CA LEU A 326 -5.18 -13.81 18.54
C LEU A 326 -4.84 -13.71 20.04
N ASP A 327 -4.99 -14.84 20.73
CA ASP A 327 -4.77 -15.03 22.17
C ASP A 327 -5.68 -14.23 23.13
N GLU A 328 -6.46 -13.27 22.61
CA GLU A 328 -7.38 -12.42 23.39
C GLU A 328 -8.86 -12.64 23.02
N LYS A 329 -9.13 -13.11 21.79
CA LYS A 329 -10.47 -13.44 21.29
C LYS A 329 -10.45 -14.80 20.61
N ASP A 330 -11.52 -15.57 20.84
CA ASP A 330 -11.73 -16.84 20.14
C ASP A 330 -11.84 -16.58 18.64
N TYR A 331 -11.09 -17.36 17.86
CA TYR A 331 -11.11 -17.32 16.41
C TYR A 331 -11.11 -18.73 15.85
N ASP A 332 -12.03 -18.98 14.92
CA ASP A 332 -12.10 -20.22 14.15
C ASP A 332 -11.70 -19.94 12.70
N PRO A 333 -10.53 -20.44 12.23
CA PRO A 333 -10.06 -20.20 10.88
C PRO A 333 -10.93 -20.84 9.79
N GLU A 334 -11.58 -21.98 10.06
CA GLU A 334 -12.41 -22.65 9.06
C GLU A 334 -13.67 -21.82 8.76
N THR A 335 -14.33 -21.32 9.81
CA THR A 335 -15.59 -20.57 9.68
C THR A 335 -15.42 -19.05 9.62
N GLY A 336 -14.26 -18.53 10.02
CA GLY A 336 -13.94 -17.11 10.20
C GLY A 336 -14.64 -16.45 11.39
N ALA A 337 -15.27 -17.22 12.28
CA ALA A 337 -15.93 -16.70 13.47
C ALA A 337 -14.91 -16.04 14.41
N GLY A 338 -15.25 -14.85 14.94
CA GLY A 338 -14.35 -14.05 15.78
C GLY A 338 -13.60 -12.93 15.06
N SER A 339 -13.63 -12.90 13.72
CA SER A 339 -13.06 -11.82 12.91
C SER A 339 -13.89 -10.53 12.97
N ILE A 340 -13.21 -9.39 12.85
CA ILE A 340 -13.80 -8.03 12.83
C ILE A 340 -13.57 -7.31 11.49
N GLY A 341 -13.04 -8.00 10.50
CA GLY A 341 -12.78 -7.46 9.17
C GLY A 341 -11.83 -8.31 8.35
N VAL A 342 -11.24 -7.72 7.32
CA VAL A 342 -10.30 -8.39 6.42
C VAL A 342 -9.15 -7.45 6.09
N GLU A 343 -7.94 -7.98 6.01
CA GLU A 343 -6.78 -7.28 5.45
C GLU A 343 -6.49 -7.75 4.03
N PHE A 344 -6.36 -6.78 3.13
CA PHE A 344 -5.83 -6.97 1.78
C PHE A 344 -4.48 -6.26 1.68
N ALA A 345 -3.40 -7.03 1.65
CA ALA A 345 -2.06 -6.52 1.41
C ALA A 345 -1.63 -6.87 -0.02
N GLY A 346 -1.22 -5.86 -0.79
CA GLY A 346 -0.85 -6.03 -2.18
C GLY A 346 0.64 -6.23 -2.40
N THR A 347 0.97 -6.92 -3.49
CA THR A 347 2.33 -7.00 -4.03
C THR A 347 2.86 -5.64 -4.50
N ALA A 348 4.10 -5.64 -4.95
CA ALA A 348 4.75 -4.47 -5.53
C ALA A 348 4.40 -4.30 -7.02
N VAL A 349 4.37 -3.04 -7.49
CA VAL A 349 4.26 -2.71 -8.92
C VAL A 349 5.46 -3.26 -9.71
N SER A 350 6.67 -3.12 -9.16
CA SER A 350 7.90 -3.60 -9.82
C SER A 350 9.01 -4.03 -8.87
N SER A 351 8.96 -3.65 -7.60
CA SER A 351 9.99 -4.01 -6.62
C SER A 351 10.06 -5.52 -6.41
N PRO A 352 11.23 -6.11 -6.17
CA PRO A 352 11.43 -7.55 -6.24
C PRO A 352 10.76 -8.28 -5.07
N CYS A 353 10.55 -9.59 -5.23
CA CYS A 353 10.13 -10.49 -4.15
C CYS A 353 11.06 -10.33 -2.93
N PRO A 354 10.51 -10.32 -1.70
CA PRO A 354 11.32 -10.18 -0.48
C PRO A 354 12.29 -11.36 -0.26
N TYR A 355 12.06 -12.50 -0.92
CA TYR A 355 12.92 -13.70 -0.84
C TYR A 355 13.89 -13.83 -2.02
N GLY A 356 14.07 -12.76 -2.80
CA GLY A 356 15.06 -12.66 -3.87
C GLY A 356 14.45 -12.38 -5.23
N GLU A 357 15.10 -11.53 -6.02
CA GLU A 357 14.67 -11.10 -7.36
C GLU A 357 14.45 -12.27 -8.32
N ASN A 358 15.32 -13.29 -8.26
CA ASN A 358 15.32 -14.43 -9.18
C ASN A 358 14.64 -15.69 -8.60
N ILE A 359 13.73 -15.53 -7.64
CA ILE A 359 12.98 -16.67 -7.10
C ILE A 359 12.18 -17.35 -8.23
N THR A 360 12.14 -18.68 -8.24
CA THR A 360 11.30 -19.43 -9.19
C THR A 360 9.87 -19.53 -8.66
N LEU A 361 8.89 -19.65 -9.55
CA LEU A 361 7.48 -19.81 -9.16
C LEU A 361 7.29 -21.00 -8.21
N ALA A 362 7.92 -22.14 -8.51
CA ALA A 362 7.83 -23.33 -7.65
C ALA A 362 8.37 -23.08 -6.22
N LYS A 363 9.48 -22.35 -6.09
CA LYS A 363 10.06 -22.01 -4.78
C LYS A 363 9.20 -20.98 -4.04
N ALA A 364 8.69 -19.98 -4.75
CA ALA A 364 7.77 -18.98 -4.21
C ALA A 364 6.51 -19.66 -3.65
N ASN A 365 5.84 -20.52 -4.43
CA ASN A 365 4.64 -21.24 -3.98
C ASN A 365 4.90 -22.17 -2.80
N ASN A 366 6.07 -22.83 -2.75
CA ASN A 366 6.46 -23.63 -1.59
C ASN A 366 6.63 -22.77 -0.33
N TYR A 367 7.25 -21.60 -0.44
CA TYR A 367 7.35 -20.66 0.69
C TYR A 367 5.99 -20.09 1.08
N SER A 368 5.14 -19.78 0.11
CA SER A 368 3.75 -19.36 0.34
C SER A 368 2.99 -20.38 1.18
N HIS A 369 3.11 -21.67 0.85
CA HIS A 369 2.46 -22.74 1.59
C HIS A 369 2.99 -22.88 3.02
N LEU A 370 4.30 -22.80 3.22
CA LEU A 370 4.90 -22.85 4.56
C LEU A 370 4.39 -21.70 5.45
N ILE A 371 4.40 -20.47 4.93
CA ILE A 371 3.91 -19.30 5.68
C ILE A 371 2.41 -19.40 5.95
N GLU A 372 1.59 -19.75 4.96
CA GLU A 372 0.15 -19.89 5.14
C GLU A 372 -0.20 -20.97 6.18
N SER A 373 0.51 -22.09 6.17
CA SER A 373 0.27 -23.21 7.09
C SER A 373 0.55 -22.89 8.57
N THR A 374 1.41 -21.91 8.86
CA THR A 374 1.79 -21.53 10.24
C THR A 374 0.95 -20.38 10.80
N ASN A 375 0.13 -19.71 9.99
CA ASN A 375 -0.62 -18.51 10.40
C ASN A 375 -2.11 -18.77 10.31
N ALA A 376 -2.84 -18.83 11.43
CA ALA A 376 -4.25 -19.23 11.46
C ALA A 376 -5.16 -18.31 10.63
N GLU A 377 -4.94 -17.01 10.66
CA GLU A 377 -5.75 -15.98 10.00
C GLU A 377 -5.38 -15.70 8.54
N LEU A 378 -4.19 -16.12 8.11
CA LEU A 378 -3.73 -15.95 6.73
C LEU A 378 -4.40 -17.00 5.84
N HIS A 379 -5.21 -16.55 4.89
CA HIS A 379 -5.96 -17.44 4.01
C HIS A 379 -5.38 -17.54 2.60
N TRP A 380 -4.74 -16.48 2.10
CA TRP A 380 -4.03 -16.55 0.83
C TRP A 380 -2.75 -15.73 0.84
N GLN A 381 -1.74 -16.28 0.18
CA GLN A 381 -0.40 -15.69 0.11
C GLN A 381 0.23 -15.97 -1.26
N ASP A 382 0.70 -14.94 -1.95
CA ASP A 382 1.51 -15.06 -3.17
C ASP A 382 2.80 -14.23 -3.07
N LEU A 383 3.94 -14.90 -3.26
CA LEU A 383 5.27 -14.28 -3.26
C LEU A 383 5.79 -13.95 -4.66
N TYR A 384 5.20 -14.53 -5.71
CA TYR A 384 5.83 -14.55 -7.02
C TYR A 384 5.47 -13.32 -7.85
N TYR A 385 4.19 -13.07 -8.08
CA TYR A 385 3.77 -12.07 -9.05
C TYR A 385 3.85 -10.65 -8.49
N ARG A 386 4.25 -9.74 -9.37
CA ARG A 386 4.14 -8.28 -9.20
C ARG A 386 2.84 -7.84 -9.85
N GLY A 387 2.32 -6.68 -9.49
CA GLY A 387 1.02 -6.24 -10.00
C GLY A 387 0.29 -5.33 -9.02
N TYR A 388 -1.02 -5.54 -8.91
CA TYR A 388 -1.92 -4.71 -8.13
C TYR A 388 -3.21 -5.47 -7.78
N TYR A 389 -4.12 -4.80 -7.08
CA TYR A 389 -5.45 -5.33 -6.87
C TYR A 389 -6.50 -4.22 -6.91
N GLU A 390 -7.71 -4.61 -7.26
CA GLU A 390 -8.87 -3.74 -7.30
C GLU A 390 -9.86 -4.15 -6.21
N LEU A 391 -10.50 -3.14 -5.60
CA LEU A 391 -11.55 -3.32 -4.62
C LEU A 391 -12.82 -2.66 -5.14
N HIS A 392 -13.88 -3.45 -5.30
CA HIS A 392 -15.19 -2.98 -5.74
C HIS A 392 -16.15 -3.07 -4.55
N PHE A 393 -16.55 -1.90 -4.04
CA PHE A 393 -17.41 -1.77 -2.87
C PHE A 393 -18.85 -1.56 -3.31
N THR A 394 -19.75 -2.34 -2.72
CA THR A 394 -21.20 -2.15 -2.78
C THR A 394 -21.76 -2.20 -1.37
N LYS A 395 -23.05 -1.89 -1.17
CA LYS A 395 -23.67 -2.00 0.17
C LYS A 395 -23.66 -3.43 0.72
N ASP A 396 -23.65 -4.43 -0.17
CA ASP A 396 -23.86 -5.82 0.21
C ASP A 396 -22.54 -6.57 0.32
N LYS A 397 -21.52 -6.16 -0.46
CA LYS A 397 -20.22 -6.85 -0.51
C LYS A 397 -19.06 -5.94 -0.93
N VAL A 398 -17.86 -6.38 -0.59
CA VAL A 398 -16.59 -5.94 -1.20
C VAL A 398 -16.03 -7.10 -2.01
N GLU A 399 -15.66 -6.84 -3.26
CA GLU A 399 -14.93 -7.78 -4.10
C GLU A 399 -13.50 -7.28 -4.29
N ALA A 400 -12.53 -8.16 -4.03
CA ALA A 400 -11.11 -7.89 -4.14
C ALA A 400 -10.50 -8.78 -5.23
N ASN A 401 -10.09 -8.17 -6.34
CA ASN A 401 -9.52 -8.88 -7.49
C ASN A 401 -8.02 -8.59 -7.57
N PHE A 402 -7.19 -9.63 -7.49
CA PHE A 402 -5.73 -9.52 -7.53
C PHE A 402 -5.21 -9.86 -8.91
N PHE A 403 -4.33 -9.02 -9.44
CA PHE A 403 -3.79 -9.10 -10.78
C PHE A 403 -2.26 -9.15 -10.77
N GLY A 404 -1.72 -10.06 -11.56
CA GLY A 404 -0.28 -10.29 -11.74
C GLY A 404 0.21 -9.82 -13.10
N THR A 405 1.44 -9.33 -13.14
CA THR A 405 2.17 -9.07 -14.38
C THR A 405 3.19 -10.20 -14.60
N PRO A 406 3.13 -10.94 -15.72
CA PRO A 406 4.03 -12.08 -15.97
C PRO A 406 5.50 -11.65 -16.09
N LYS A 407 5.76 -10.47 -16.65
CA LYS A 407 7.10 -9.89 -16.71
C LYS A 407 7.06 -8.42 -16.28
N THR A 408 8.11 -8.01 -15.58
CA THR A 408 8.30 -6.60 -15.19
C THR A 408 9.42 -5.92 -15.97
N ARG A 409 10.35 -6.69 -16.55
CA ARG A 409 11.51 -6.15 -17.30
C ARG A 409 11.22 -5.82 -18.76
N GLU A 410 10.00 -6.10 -19.23
CA GLU A 410 9.51 -5.77 -20.57
C GLU A 410 8.27 -4.90 -20.43
N LYS A 411 8.07 -3.93 -21.34
CA LYS A 411 6.83 -3.15 -21.36
C LYS A 411 5.74 -3.93 -22.11
N HIS A 412 4.58 -4.13 -21.49
CA HIS A 412 3.42 -4.81 -22.08
C HIS A 412 2.13 -4.52 -21.28
N GLY A 413 0.97 -4.78 -21.88
CA GLY A 413 -0.33 -4.75 -21.19
C GLY A 413 -0.78 -6.12 -20.66
N TRP A 414 0.14 -7.06 -20.47
CA TRP A 414 -0.21 -8.42 -20.04
C TRP A 414 -0.54 -8.49 -18.55
N GLU A 415 -1.63 -9.18 -18.26
CA GLU A 415 -2.19 -9.35 -16.93
C GLU A 415 -2.69 -10.78 -16.71
N ILE A 416 -2.49 -11.29 -15.49
CA ILE A 416 -2.95 -12.59 -15.04
C ILE A 416 -3.90 -12.35 -13.86
N PRO A 417 -5.19 -12.70 -13.94
CA PRO A 417 -6.05 -12.72 -12.76
C PRO A 417 -5.60 -13.82 -11.81
N ILE A 418 -5.14 -13.46 -10.62
CA ILE A 418 -4.51 -14.42 -9.70
C ILE A 418 -5.52 -14.99 -8.71
N ALA A 419 -6.31 -14.12 -8.09
CA ALA A 419 -7.22 -14.50 -7.01
C ALA A 419 -8.31 -13.45 -6.81
N ASN A 420 -9.53 -13.91 -6.49
CA ASN A 420 -10.67 -13.04 -6.21
C ASN A 420 -11.25 -13.38 -4.85
N PHE A 421 -11.51 -12.38 -4.02
CA PHE A 421 -12.06 -12.55 -2.68
C PHE A 421 -13.30 -11.71 -2.47
N THR A 422 -14.24 -12.23 -1.69
CA THR A 422 -15.49 -11.53 -1.39
C THR A 422 -15.63 -11.37 0.11
N VAL A 423 -16.08 -10.20 0.56
CA VAL A 423 -16.46 -9.93 1.96
C VAL A 423 -17.89 -9.45 1.94
N LEU A 424 -18.79 -10.16 2.64
CA LEU A 424 -20.19 -9.77 2.72
C LEU A 424 -20.40 -8.78 3.88
N ASN A 425 -21.29 -7.82 3.68
CA ASN A 425 -21.63 -6.82 4.69
C ASN A 425 -22.16 -7.50 5.95
N GLY A 426 -21.58 -7.17 7.10
CA GLY A 426 -21.98 -7.69 8.41
C GLY A 426 -21.28 -8.99 8.81
N GLU A 427 -20.64 -9.70 7.87
CA GLU A 427 -19.96 -10.97 8.15
C GLU A 427 -18.57 -10.80 8.78
N ASN A 428 -17.88 -9.68 8.49
CA ASN A 428 -16.55 -9.34 9.05
C ASN A 428 -15.43 -10.34 8.73
N LYS A 429 -15.57 -11.12 7.68
CA LYS A 429 -14.64 -12.20 7.31
C LYS A 429 -14.69 -12.44 5.81
N LEU A 430 -13.68 -13.11 5.27
CA LEU A 430 -13.69 -13.59 3.90
C LEU A 430 -14.84 -14.60 3.70
N GLN A 431 -15.56 -14.49 2.59
CA GLN A 431 -16.58 -15.47 2.21
C GLN A 431 -15.94 -16.86 2.07
N ARG A 432 -16.57 -17.87 2.68
CA ARG A 432 -16.15 -19.27 2.57
C ARG A 432 -16.93 -19.99 1.46
N PRO A 433 -16.31 -20.89 0.68
CA PRO A 433 -14.87 -21.19 0.64
C PRO A 433 -14.06 -19.97 0.17
N VAL A 434 -12.92 -19.71 0.80
CA VAL A 434 -12.09 -18.53 0.48
C VAL A 434 -11.61 -18.63 -0.96
N GLY A 435 -11.65 -17.52 -1.71
CA GLY A 435 -11.23 -17.51 -3.11
C GLY A 435 -12.11 -18.34 -4.04
N GLY A 436 -13.32 -18.74 -3.61
CA GLY A 436 -14.10 -19.76 -4.33
C GLY A 436 -13.47 -21.16 -4.28
N GLY A 437 -12.45 -21.36 -3.45
CA GLY A 437 -11.71 -22.62 -3.27
C GLY A 437 -10.54 -22.82 -4.25
N VAL A 438 -10.32 -21.90 -5.19
CA VAL A 438 -9.26 -22.01 -6.21
C VAL A 438 -8.56 -20.66 -6.45
N VAL A 439 -7.24 -20.67 -6.57
CA VAL A 439 -6.41 -19.53 -6.99
C VAL A 439 -5.40 -19.95 -8.06
N GLU A 440 -4.93 -19.00 -8.85
CA GLU A 440 -3.92 -19.22 -9.91
C GLU A 440 -2.51 -19.43 -9.35
N SER A 441 -2.15 -18.70 -8.28
CA SER A 441 -0.79 -18.65 -7.74
C SER A 441 -0.77 -18.55 -6.22
N GLY A 442 0.38 -18.88 -5.63
CA GLY A 442 0.61 -18.83 -4.20
C GLY A 442 0.08 -20.06 -3.46
N SER A 443 -0.41 -19.83 -2.24
CA SER A 443 -1.07 -20.85 -1.39
C SER A 443 -2.41 -20.34 -0.90
N LEU A 444 -3.43 -21.19 -0.96
CA LEU A 444 -4.79 -20.92 -0.48
C LEU A 444 -5.17 -21.93 0.60
N LYS A 445 -5.48 -21.41 1.79
CA LYS A 445 -5.95 -22.20 2.92
C LYS A 445 -7.31 -22.82 2.62
N TYR A 446 -7.46 -24.11 2.95
CA TYR A 446 -8.68 -24.90 2.69
C TYR A 446 -9.12 -24.93 1.21
N GLY A 447 -8.21 -24.62 0.28
CA GLY A 447 -8.47 -24.59 -1.16
C GLY A 447 -7.34 -25.21 -1.96
N LYS A 448 -7.27 -24.88 -3.25
CA LYS A 448 -6.25 -25.39 -4.17
C LYS A 448 -5.66 -24.27 -5.01
N MET A 449 -4.37 -24.35 -5.27
CA MET A 449 -3.72 -23.56 -6.32
C MET A 449 -3.74 -24.37 -7.62
N VAL A 450 -4.35 -23.81 -8.66
CA VAL A 450 -4.50 -24.43 -9.98
C VAL A 450 -4.11 -23.38 -11.04
N PRO A 451 -2.89 -23.45 -11.59
CA PRO A 451 -2.46 -22.52 -12.60
C PRO A 451 -3.17 -22.81 -13.92
N THR A 452 -3.79 -21.79 -14.49
CA THR A 452 -4.46 -21.78 -15.79
C THR A 452 -3.52 -21.33 -16.91
N ASN A 453 -2.42 -20.63 -16.58
CA ASN A 453 -1.51 -19.97 -17.52
C ASN A 453 -2.21 -18.96 -18.44
N LEU A 454 -3.44 -18.56 -18.13
CA LEU A 454 -4.21 -17.62 -18.93
C LEU A 454 -3.79 -16.20 -18.61
N THR A 455 -3.33 -15.50 -19.63
CA THR A 455 -2.95 -14.10 -19.59
C THR A 455 -3.84 -13.31 -20.53
N VAL A 456 -4.32 -12.15 -20.08
CA VAL A 456 -5.03 -11.18 -20.91
C VAL A 456 -4.08 -10.06 -21.32
N ASP A 457 -4.13 -9.65 -22.58
CA ASP A 457 -3.52 -8.41 -23.05
C ASP A 457 -4.56 -7.28 -22.96
N THR A 458 -4.45 -6.43 -21.94
CA THR A 458 -5.39 -5.33 -21.68
C THR A 458 -5.44 -4.31 -22.80
N THR A 459 -4.43 -4.26 -23.70
CA THR A 459 -4.40 -3.31 -24.81
C THR A 459 -5.38 -3.67 -25.94
N ASN A 460 -5.76 -4.94 -26.05
CA ASN A 460 -6.63 -5.45 -27.12
C ASN A 460 -7.71 -6.43 -26.64
N GLY A 461 -7.71 -6.81 -25.35
CA GLY A 461 -8.66 -7.72 -24.72
C GLY A 461 -8.49 -9.19 -25.07
N THR A 462 -7.38 -9.59 -25.71
CA THR A 462 -7.15 -10.98 -26.13
C THR A 462 -6.57 -11.82 -25.00
N TRP A 463 -7.04 -13.07 -24.91
CA TRP A 463 -6.53 -14.07 -23.96
C TRP A 463 -5.59 -15.04 -24.66
N PHE A 464 -4.50 -15.40 -24.00
CA PHE A 464 -3.52 -16.37 -24.50
C PHE A 464 -2.88 -17.15 -23.34
N GLU A 465 -2.26 -18.28 -23.65
CA GLU A 465 -1.48 -19.07 -22.70
C GLU A 465 -0.04 -18.57 -22.66
N TRP A 466 0.48 -18.25 -21.46
CA TRP A 466 1.85 -17.77 -21.24
C TRP A 466 2.71 -18.77 -20.48
#